data_AF-A0A013VBH5-F1
#
_entry.id   AF-A0A013VBH5-F1
#
_cell.length_a   1.000
_cell.length_b   1.000
_cell.length_c   1.000
_cell.angle_alpha   90.00
_cell.angle_beta   90.00
_cell.angle_gamma   90.00
#
_symmetry.space_group_name_H-M   'P 1'
#
loop_
_entity.id
_entity.type
_entity.pdbx_description
1 polymer ?
#
loop_
_entity_poly.entity_id
_entity_poly.type
_entity_poly.pdbx_seq_one_letter_code
_entity_poly.pdbx_strand_id
1 'polypeptide(L)'
;MHRSGTSAVARMLNLLGCDLPNTLMPEAPSNPKGHWESSAIMALNDAVLHSAGSNWDDWQEYNPAWYDSPVVDDFMQRASTVLNEEFGTSPLFVLKDPRNCRLTRFWFDVLDRAEVSPLVVVPLRNPLEVVDSLVARDGMHRDLAMLLWLRHVLDAEHGSRERRRVFLTYENLLEDWVGEAERMQDILGIAWPRFSSLTAMEMEAFLDRDSRHHIRSEKSVQSNLTVSKWVRDTDAILRRWATSEENPDDHAALDDIRQQLNVAGPAFAKLTYDVSSERHQNRELRALLQAREGELTQITAEIAQLRDAQLASEGQGSEDIQSLEAQLENARLELEAEKSKLASDLASLRDHANAVEADLRTTLADKEADAAALSAAQGDIETLRQELSDHRHQLGDVQSTLRQREEEIAQTLASLDDKHHQLAQAEAGRMAAEGQLEVVEAKLQDANAWVFTLAGERKKSEDQVALLQSRLATAEKSLSETSARLADVQNRYLSPAEKSLLLNRIEDSEILIEGFRAQNEEAKRNLEAAQSEVVALSRLLQQRQAELNDDASVKAQMALRENELTALAEDFRLQTEDAKQRLAVAQSEVVALSKLLQQRQAEVTDVG
;
A
#
# COMPACT_ATOMS: atom_id res chain seq x y z
N MET A 1 74.16 43.27 51.77
CA MET A 1 73.93 41.88 52.23
C MET A 1 72.44 41.57 52.33
N HIS A 2 72.04 40.34 52.01
CA HIS A 2 70.67 39.86 52.22
C HIS A 2 70.29 39.93 53.69
N ARG A 3 69.01 40.18 53.99
CA ARG A 3 68.44 40.20 55.36
C ARG A 3 68.97 41.30 56.29
N SER A 4 69.79 42.24 55.80
CA SER A 4 70.25 43.41 56.56
C SER A 4 69.27 44.58 56.61
N GLY A 5 68.02 44.42 56.17
CA GLY A 5 67.03 45.52 56.14
C GLY A 5 67.05 46.37 54.86
N THR A 6 67.73 45.91 53.80
CA THR A 6 67.83 46.62 52.52
C THR A 6 66.48 46.91 51.86
N SER A 7 65.47 46.06 52.04
CA SER A 7 64.11 46.29 51.52
C SER A 7 63.39 47.44 52.24
N ALA A 8 63.55 47.54 53.57
CA ALA A 8 62.97 48.64 54.35
C ALA A 8 63.61 49.99 53.96
N VAL A 9 64.93 50.01 53.78
CA VAL A 9 65.64 51.21 53.28
C VAL A 9 65.20 51.58 51.86
N ALA A 10 65.11 50.62 50.95
CA ALA A 10 64.66 50.89 49.58
C ALA A 10 63.24 51.46 49.55
N ARG A 11 62.34 50.91 50.38
CA ARG A 11 60.98 51.44 50.51
C ARG A 11 60.97 52.83 51.14
N MET A 12 61.81 53.07 52.16
CA MET A 12 61.93 54.40 52.76
C MET A 12 62.36 55.45 51.72
N LEU A 13 63.43 55.16 50.98
CA LEU A 13 63.95 56.05 49.93
C LEU A 13 62.91 56.30 48.84
N ASN A 14 62.14 55.28 48.46
CA ASN A 14 61.04 55.46 47.51
C ASN A 14 59.95 56.40 48.05
N LEU A 15 59.53 56.24 49.29
CA LEU A 15 58.55 57.12 49.93
C LEU A 15 59.09 58.56 50.07
N LEU A 16 60.39 58.72 50.29
CA LEU A 16 61.08 60.01 50.31
C LEU A 16 61.22 60.68 48.92
N GLY A 17 60.89 59.97 47.84
CA GLY A 17 60.79 60.52 46.49
C GLY A 17 61.78 59.97 45.47
N CYS A 18 62.51 58.89 45.78
CA CYS A 18 63.31 58.19 44.78
C CYS A 18 62.44 57.27 43.91
N ASP A 19 62.73 57.21 42.61
CA ASP A 19 62.08 56.28 41.70
C ASP A 19 62.57 54.84 41.91
N LEU A 20 61.66 53.91 41.68
CA LEU A 20 61.92 52.47 41.69
C LEU A 20 62.19 51.98 40.27
N PRO A 21 62.84 50.81 40.12
CA PRO A 21 63.02 50.20 38.80
C PRO A 21 61.70 49.87 38.09
N ASN A 22 61.72 49.95 36.76
CA ASN A 22 60.58 49.59 35.91
C ASN A 22 60.15 48.13 36.05
N THR A 23 61.07 47.19 36.25
CA THR A 23 60.75 45.76 36.39
C THR A 23 60.90 45.28 37.84
N LEU A 24 59.95 45.70 38.69
CA LEU A 24 59.95 45.33 40.11
C LEU A 24 59.76 43.82 40.31
N MET A 25 60.62 43.22 41.13
CA MET A 25 60.52 41.81 41.49
C MET A 25 59.22 41.53 42.29
N PRO A 26 58.49 40.46 41.95
CA PRO A 26 57.28 40.07 42.66
C PRO A 26 57.52 39.82 44.16
N GLU A 27 56.47 39.97 44.95
CA GLU A 27 56.48 39.57 46.36
C GLU A 27 56.68 38.05 46.49
N ALA A 28 57.39 37.63 47.54
CA ALA A 28 57.62 36.21 47.82
C ALA A 28 57.23 35.88 49.26
N PRO A 29 56.89 34.61 49.60
CA PRO A 29 56.59 34.23 50.99
C PRO A 29 57.70 34.61 51.98
N SER A 30 58.95 34.63 51.51
CA SER A 30 60.12 34.99 52.32
C SER A 30 60.33 36.50 52.51
N ASN A 31 59.55 37.33 51.79
CA ASN A 31 59.49 38.78 51.88
C ASN A 31 58.13 39.29 51.33
N PRO A 32 57.04 39.15 52.10
CA PRO A 32 55.67 39.37 51.65
C PRO A 32 55.32 40.85 51.38
N LYS A 33 56.29 41.77 51.49
CA LYS A 33 56.08 43.22 51.32
C LYS A 33 56.82 43.79 50.12
N GLY A 34 57.32 42.92 49.26
CA GLY A 34 58.09 43.30 48.10
C GLY A 34 59.59 43.41 48.39
N HIS A 35 60.35 43.04 47.37
CA HIS A 35 61.80 43.10 47.39
C HIS A 35 62.32 44.52 47.14
N TRP A 36 61.55 45.35 46.43
CA TRP A 36 61.97 46.67 45.96
C TRP A 36 63.28 46.56 45.15
N GLU A 37 63.38 45.50 44.35
CA GLU A 37 64.54 45.10 43.54
C GLU A 37 64.11 45.00 42.08
N SER A 38 65.03 45.27 41.15
CA SER A 38 64.82 44.97 39.72
C SER A 38 65.13 43.50 39.44
N SER A 39 64.21 42.80 38.77
CA SER A 39 64.47 41.42 38.34
C SER A 39 65.57 41.33 37.28
N ALA A 40 65.66 42.32 36.37
CA ALA A 40 66.69 42.38 35.34
C ALA A 40 68.09 42.58 35.95
N ILE A 41 68.21 43.49 36.91
CA ILE A 41 69.48 43.74 37.62
C ILE A 41 69.90 42.53 38.46
N MET A 42 68.97 41.86 39.14
CA MET A 42 69.28 40.64 39.88
C MET A 42 69.85 39.55 38.96
N ALA A 43 69.19 39.30 37.82
CA ALA A 43 69.67 38.31 36.86
C ALA A 43 71.05 38.66 36.29
N LEU A 44 71.29 39.95 36.03
CA LEU A 44 72.61 40.44 35.61
C LEU A 44 73.67 40.23 36.69
N ASN A 45 73.37 40.58 37.95
CA ASN A 45 74.28 40.40 39.07
C ASN A 45 74.66 38.92 39.28
N ASP A 46 73.70 38.01 39.20
CA ASP A 46 73.96 36.57 39.26
C ASP A 46 74.85 36.12 38.10
N ALA A 47 74.63 36.63 36.89
CA ALA A 47 75.47 36.32 35.72
C ALA A 47 76.90 36.86 35.86
N VAL A 48 77.08 38.09 36.39
CA VAL A 48 78.41 38.68 36.67
C VAL A 48 79.16 37.84 37.69
N LEU A 49 78.54 37.50 38.81
CA LEU A 49 79.13 36.63 39.84
C LEU A 49 79.53 35.27 39.28
N HIS A 50 78.63 34.64 38.52
CA HIS A 50 78.88 33.33 37.92
C HIS A 50 80.04 33.36 36.91
N SER A 51 80.13 34.42 36.09
CA SER A 51 81.23 34.57 35.13
C SER A 51 82.61 34.73 35.80
N ALA A 52 82.64 35.15 37.07
CA ALA A 52 83.84 35.23 37.89
C ALA A 52 84.11 33.95 38.70
N GLY A 53 83.30 32.90 38.54
CA GLY A 53 83.40 31.65 39.30
C GLY A 53 82.88 31.76 40.74
N SER A 54 82.02 32.74 41.01
CA SER A 54 81.43 33.00 42.33
C SER A 54 79.90 32.98 42.27
N ASN A 55 79.24 33.22 43.39
CA ASN A 55 77.79 33.34 43.51
C ASN A 55 77.45 34.24 44.71
N TRP A 56 76.17 34.46 44.98
CA TRP A 56 75.75 35.36 46.06
C TRP A 56 76.03 34.81 47.46
N ASP A 57 76.17 33.49 47.62
CA ASP A 57 76.44 32.81 48.89
C ASP A 57 77.89 32.32 49.04
N ASP A 58 78.79 32.87 48.23
CA ASP A 58 80.22 32.64 48.30
C ASP A 58 80.89 33.71 49.19
N TRP A 59 81.48 33.22 50.27
CA TRP A 59 82.19 34.05 51.25
C TRP A 59 83.65 34.31 50.85
N GLN A 60 84.15 33.71 49.76
CA GLN A 60 85.52 33.96 49.28
C GLN A 60 85.64 35.33 48.61
N GLU A 61 86.88 35.76 48.37
CA GLU A 61 87.14 37.00 47.65
C GLU A 61 86.62 36.90 46.22
N TYR A 62 85.93 37.94 45.76
CA TYR A 62 85.56 38.03 44.35
C TYR A 62 86.83 38.15 43.50
N ASN A 63 86.96 37.33 42.45
CA ASN A 63 88.16 37.23 41.64
C ASN A 63 88.61 38.60 41.09
N PRO A 64 89.70 39.22 41.59
CA PRO A 64 90.10 40.54 41.14
C PRO A 64 90.54 40.56 39.67
N ALA A 65 91.12 39.47 39.17
CA ALA A 65 91.55 39.32 37.79
C ALA A 65 90.38 39.22 36.80
N TRP A 66 89.14 39.04 37.27
CA TRP A 66 87.97 39.10 36.41
C TRP A 66 87.86 40.47 35.73
N TYR A 67 88.18 41.56 36.43
CA TYR A 67 88.13 42.93 35.90
C TYR A 67 89.12 43.19 34.76
N ASP A 68 90.17 42.37 34.63
CA ASP A 68 91.16 42.45 33.54
C ASP A 68 90.82 41.52 32.36
N SER A 69 89.70 40.79 32.45
CA SER A 69 89.30 39.83 31.44
C SER A 69 88.43 40.47 30.34
N PRO A 70 88.45 39.93 29.10
CA PRO A 70 87.65 40.47 28.00
C PRO A 70 86.13 40.43 28.22
N VAL A 71 85.64 39.57 29.13
CA VAL A 71 84.20 39.42 29.37
C VAL A 71 83.60 40.65 30.08
N VAL A 72 84.44 41.44 30.76
CA VAL A 72 84.01 42.63 31.50
C VAL A 72 83.30 43.61 30.57
N ASP A 73 83.84 43.84 29.38
CA ASP A 73 83.26 44.81 28.44
C ASP A 73 81.83 44.42 28.02
N ASP A 74 81.55 43.12 27.80
CA ASP A 74 80.19 42.61 27.54
C ASP A 74 79.26 42.92 28.72
N PHE A 75 79.69 42.60 29.95
CA PHE A 75 78.88 42.84 31.14
C PHE A 75 78.68 44.33 31.42
N MET A 76 79.67 45.17 31.18
CA MET A 76 79.56 46.63 31.30
C MET A 76 78.54 47.20 30.32
N GLN A 77 78.54 46.72 29.07
CA GLN A 77 77.56 47.12 28.07
C GLN A 77 76.14 46.68 28.47
N ARG A 78 75.98 45.42 28.88
CA ARG A 78 74.69 44.89 29.35
C ARG A 78 74.18 45.64 30.58
N ALA A 79 75.05 45.98 31.51
CA ALA A 79 74.69 46.76 32.69
C ALA A 79 74.25 48.17 32.33
N SER A 80 74.91 48.82 31.39
CA SER A 80 74.52 50.15 30.90
C SER A 80 73.12 50.11 30.26
N THR A 81 72.85 49.09 29.44
CA THR A 81 71.53 48.86 28.84
C THR A 81 70.46 48.65 29.92
N VAL A 82 70.68 47.71 30.85
CA VAL A 82 69.72 47.40 31.91
C VAL A 82 69.49 48.61 32.82
N LEU A 83 70.54 49.37 33.18
CA LEU A 83 70.40 50.57 33.99
C LEU A 83 69.48 51.60 33.31
N ASN A 84 69.67 51.82 32.01
CA ASN A 84 68.84 52.74 31.23
C ASN A 84 67.40 52.22 31.05
N GLU A 85 67.20 50.91 30.85
CA GLU A 85 65.88 50.31 30.77
C GLU A 85 65.11 50.39 32.09
N GLU A 86 65.80 50.24 33.23
CA GLU A 86 65.18 50.20 34.55
C GLU A 86 64.88 51.58 35.12
N PHE A 87 65.72 52.59 34.85
CA PHE A 87 65.60 53.92 35.46
C PHE A 87 65.43 55.07 34.46
N GLY A 88 65.70 54.85 33.17
CA GLY A 88 65.51 55.83 32.11
C GLY A 88 66.12 57.18 32.41
N THR A 89 65.30 58.23 32.36
CA THR A 89 65.69 59.62 32.66
C THR A 89 65.37 60.04 34.10
N SER A 90 65.22 59.10 35.03
CA SER A 90 64.92 59.43 36.43
C SER A 90 66.05 60.29 37.02
N PRO A 91 65.73 61.46 37.61
CA PRO A 91 66.73 62.34 38.21
C PRO A 91 67.22 61.83 39.59
N LEU A 92 66.48 60.92 40.23
CA LEU A 92 66.79 60.36 41.54
C LEU A 92 66.12 58.99 41.68
N PHE A 93 66.91 57.92 41.66
CA PHE A 93 66.41 56.54 41.71
C PHE A 93 67.14 55.67 42.75
N VAL A 94 66.54 54.54 43.12
CA VAL A 94 67.14 53.54 44.02
C VAL A 94 67.59 52.31 43.25
N LEU A 95 68.91 52.13 43.12
CA LEU A 95 69.52 50.87 42.66
C LEU A 95 69.76 49.94 43.86
N LYS A 96 68.83 49.01 44.10
CA LYS A 96 68.95 48.03 45.18
C LYS A 96 69.03 46.60 44.65
N ASP A 97 70.12 45.94 45.00
CA ASP A 97 70.25 44.49 45.05
C ASP A 97 71.21 44.15 46.21
N PRO A 98 70.88 43.19 47.10
CA PRO A 98 71.76 42.80 48.18
C PRO A 98 73.17 42.35 47.78
N ARG A 99 73.38 41.91 46.53
CA ARG A 99 74.66 41.51 45.91
C ARG A 99 75.52 42.68 45.47
N ASN A 100 74.97 43.90 45.37
CA ASN A 100 75.76 45.08 45.00
C ASN A 100 76.92 45.33 45.97
N CYS A 101 76.83 44.86 47.22
CA CYS A 101 77.97 44.88 48.15
C CYS A 101 79.19 44.09 47.68
N ARG A 102 78.99 43.03 46.89
CA ARG A 102 80.06 42.21 46.29
C ARG A 102 80.54 42.77 44.96
N LEU A 103 79.69 43.54 44.30
CA LEU A 103 79.88 44.09 42.95
C LEU A 103 80.02 45.62 42.97
N THR A 104 80.53 46.18 44.07
CA THR A 104 80.65 47.63 44.29
C THR A 104 81.47 48.29 43.19
N ARG A 105 82.69 47.79 42.92
CA ARG A 105 83.55 48.28 41.84
C ARG A 105 82.85 48.23 40.48
N PHE A 106 82.28 47.07 40.11
CA PHE A 106 81.53 46.91 38.86
C PHE A 106 80.42 47.95 38.71
N TRP A 107 79.56 48.12 39.72
CA TRP A 107 78.45 49.08 39.64
C TRP A 107 78.92 50.53 39.63
N PHE A 108 79.97 50.89 40.38
CA PHE A 108 80.50 52.25 40.31
C PHE A 108 81.10 52.56 38.93
N ASP A 109 81.82 51.61 38.32
CA ASP A 109 82.32 51.78 36.96
C ASP A 109 81.17 51.95 35.96
N VAL A 110 80.05 51.23 36.14
CA VAL A 110 78.85 51.36 35.28
C VAL A 110 78.18 52.72 35.48
N LEU A 111 78.00 53.13 36.73
CA LEU A 111 77.34 54.40 37.08
C LEU A 111 78.17 55.60 36.62
N ASP A 112 79.49 55.57 36.79
CA ASP A 112 80.39 56.62 36.30
C ASP A 112 80.33 56.74 34.77
N ARG A 113 80.29 55.61 34.04
CA ARG A 113 80.10 55.61 32.57
C ARG A 113 78.74 56.15 32.13
N ALA A 114 77.71 55.94 32.94
CA ALA A 114 76.37 56.48 32.72
C ALA A 114 76.21 57.92 33.21
N GLU A 115 77.28 58.56 33.70
CA GLU A 115 77.27 59.90 34.29
C GLU A 115 76.30 60.04 35.49
N VAL A 116 76.02 58.93 36.17
CA VAL A 116 75.20 58.89 37.38
C VAL A 116 76.11 59.05 38.59
N SER A 117 75.81 60.01 39.46
CA SER A 117 76.54 60.20 40.71
C SER A 117 76.05 59.23 41.80
N PRO A 118 76.82 58.19 42.19
CA PRO A 118 76.37 57.24 43.20
C PRO A 118 76.35 57.86 44.61
N LEU A 119 75.26 57.60 45.34
CA LEU A 119 75.11 57.88 46.77
C LEU A 119 74.86 56.55 47.50
N VAL A 120 75.72 56.21 48.45
CA VAL A 120 75.75 54.85 49.02
C VAL A 120 75.05 54.83 50.37
N VAL A 121 74.10 53.91 50.53
CA VAL A 121 73.41 53.67 51.79
C VAL A 121 73.68 52.23 52.22
N VAL A 122 74.34 52.06 53.37
CA VAL A 122 74.75 50.75 53.88
C VAL A 122 73.94 50.39 55.13
N PRO A 123 72.82 49.67 54.99
CA PRO A 123 72.07 49.20 56.13
C PRO A 123 72.78 48.04 56.83
N LEU A 124 72.89 48.16 58.14
CA LEU A 124 73.48 47.20 59.06
C LEU A 124 72.38 46.56 59.90
N ARG A 125 72.54 45.29 60.19
CA ARG A 125 71.66 44.56 61.12
C ARG A 125 72.53 43.64 61.96
N ASN A 126 72.04 43.30 63.16
CA ASN A 126 72.72 42.39 64.06
C ASN A 126 73.13 41.11 63.31
N PRO A 127 74.44 40.76 63.28
CA PRO A 127 74.92 39.59 62.54
C PRO A 127 74.22 38.30 62.97
N LEU A 128 73.87 38.15 64.26
CA LEU A 128 73.14 36.98 64.75
C LEU A 128 71.72 36.90 64.20
N GLU A 129 71.04 38.04 64.00
CA GLU A 129 69.71 38.07 63.38
C GLU A 129 69.77 37.80 61.87
N VAL A 130 70.80 38.32 61.19
CA VAL A 130 71.03 38.01 59.79
C VAL A 130 71.26 36.50 59.63
N VAL A 131 72.09 35.90 60.49
CA VAL A 131 72.33 34.46 60.50
C VAL A 131 71.06 33.68 60.82
N ASP A 132 70.30 34.04 61.86
CA ASP A 132 69.03 33.38 62.20
C ASP A 132 68.04 33.43 61.00
N SER A 133 67.97 34.56 60.30
CA SER A 133 67.11 34.74 59.13
C SER A 133 67.58 33.93 57.91
N LEU A 134 68.89 33.85 57.67
CA LEU A 134 69.46 33.00 56.61
C LEU A 134 69.22 31.53 56.94
N VAL A 135 69.49 31.07 58.16
CA VAL A 135 69.22 29.66 58.55
C VAL A 135 67.76 29.30 58.28
N ALA A 136 66.81 30.16 58.68
CA ALA A 136 65.39 29.94 58.46
C ALA A 136 64.97 29.93 56.98
N ARG A 137 65.50 30.86 56.16
CA ARG A 137 65.18 30.95 54.73
C ARG A 137 65.83 29.83 53.92
N ASP A 138 67.12 29.64 54.17
CA ASP A 138 68.06 28.98 53.26
C ASP A 138 68.50 27.60 53.72
N GLY A 139 68.22 27.23 54.97
CA GLY A 139 68.82 26.06 55.61
C GLY A 139 70.35 26.15 55.69
N MET A 140 70.90 27.37 55.72
CA MET A 140 72.34 27.61 55.73
C MET A 140 72.95 27.22 57.08
N HIS A 141 74.16 26.64 57.08
CA HIS A 141 74.90 26.42 58.32
C HIS A 141 75.24 27.76 58.98
N ARG A 142 75.09 27.86 60.31
CA ARG A 142 75.27 29.13 61.05
C ARG A 142 76.64 29.76 60.81
N ASP A 143 77.71 28.96 60.84
CA ASP A 143 79.07 29.47 60.67
C ASP A 143 79.32 29.96 59.24
N LEU A 144 78.74 29.29 58.23
CA LEU A 144 78.82 29.74 56.84
C LEU A 144 78.04 31.04 56.64
N ALA A 145 76.85 31.15 57.22
CA ALA A 145 76.06 32.38 57.21
C ALA A 145 76.79 33.54 57.88
N MET A 146 77.57 33.26 58.92
CA MET A 146 78.38 34.26 59.61
C MET A 146 79.57 34.73 58.75
N LEU A 147 80.29 33.81 58.10
CA LEU A 147 81.33 34.15 57.13
C LEU A 147 80.77 34.95 55.96
N LEU A 148 79.58 34.60 55.50
CA LEU A 148 78.90 35.31 54.42
C LEU A 148 78.52 36.74 54.83
N TRP A 149 77.96 36.92 56.02
CA TRP A 149 77.70 38.25 56.57
C TRP A 149 78.99 39.08 56.59
N LEU A 150 80.06 38.53 57.18
CA LEU A 150 81.35 39.21 57.31
C LEU A 150 81.91 39.62 55.96
N ARG A 151 81.94 38.70 54.99
CA ARG A 151 82.42 39.00 53.63
C ARG A 151 81.63 40.15 53.00
N HIS A 152 80.31 40.07 53.03
CA HIS A 152 79.48 41.05 52.34
C HIS A 152 79.55 42.45 52.96
N VAL A 153 79.66 42.57 54.29
CA VAL A 153 79.80 43.88 54.94
C VAL A 153 81.19 44.48 54.71
N LEU A 154 82.25 43.64 54.71
CA LEU A 154 83.60 44.10 54.41
C LEU A 154 83.74 44.55 52.95
N ASP A 155 83.13 43.85 52.00
CA ASP A 155 83.17 44.26 50.59
C ASP A 155 82.32 45.51 50.33
N ALA A 156 81.16 45.63 51.01
CA ALA A 156 80.36 46.85 50.97
C ALA A 156 81.16 48.05 51.49
N GLU A 157 81.83 47.88 52.62
CA GLU A 157 82.66 48.92 53.22
C GLU A 157 83.84 49.23 52.29
N HIS A 158 84.74 48.29 52.07
CA HIS A 158 85.97 48.54 51.31
C HIS A 158 85.69 49.10 49.93
N GLY A 159 84.72 48.54 49.21
CA GLY A 159 84.42 48.95 47.84
C GLY A 159 83.66 50.27 47.73
N SER A 160 83.00 50.76 48.79
CA SER A 160 82.30 52.05 48.79
C SER A 160 83.13 53.22 49.31
N ARG A 161 84.38 52.99 49.70
CA ARG A 161 85.30 54.08 50.05
C ARG A 161 85.41 55.07 48.89
N GLU A 162 85.75 56.32 49.22
CA GLU A 162 85.84 57.44 48.27
C GLU A 162 84.49 57.89 47.64
N ARG A 163 83.38 57.18 47.92
CA ARG A 163 82.03 57.62 47.58
C ARG A 163 81.36 58.26 48.78
N ARG A 164 80.40 59.15 48.53
CA ARG A 164 79.50 59.66 49.59
C ARG A 164 78.67 58.49 50.10
N ARG A 165 78.85 58.13 51.37
CA ARG A 165 78.21 56.97 51.98
C ARG A 165 77.69 57.27 53.37
N VAL A 166 76.63 56.56 53.75
CA VAL A 166 76.06 56.60 55.09
C VAL A 166 75.79 55.18 55.58
N PHE A 167 76.22 54.90 56.80
CA PHE A 167 75.86 53.69 57.53
C PHE A 167 74.64 53.99 58.41
N LEU A 168 73.72 53.04 58.47
CA LEU A 168 72.58 53.07 59.37
C LEU A 168 72.30 51.68 59.91
N THR A 169 71.74 51.58 61.10
CA THR A 169 71.27 50.31 61.62
C THR A 169 69.80 50.12 61.32
N TYR A 170 69.38 48.88 61.11
CA TYR A 170 67.97 48.51 60.97
C TYR A 170 67.19 48.88 62.24
N GLU A 171 67.85 48.85 63.40
CA GLU A 171 67.27 49.28 64.66
C GLU A 171 66.93 50.78 64.66
N ASN A 172 67.90 51.64 64.31
CA ASN A 172 67.67 53.08 64.25
C ASN A 172 66.62 53.45 63.20
N LEU A 173 66.62 52.76 62.06
CA LEU A 173 65.60 52.96 61.02
C LEU A 173 64.19 52.73 61.56
N LEU A 174 63.99 51.71 62.40
CA LEU A 174 62.67 51.42 62.97
C LEU A 174 62.31 52.35 64.13
N GLU A 175 63.30 52.79 64.91
CA GLU A 175 63.09 53.63 66.09
C GLU A 175 62.91 55.12 65.74
N ASP A 176 63.71 55.65 64.81
CA ASP A 176 63.72 57.06 64.41
C ASP A 176 64.09 57.23 62.92
N TRP A 177 63.18 56.82 62.04
CA TRP A 177 63.40 56.97 60.58
C TRP A 177 63.51 58.43 60.15
N VAL A 178 62.91 59.38 60.89
CA VAL A 178 62.94 60.82 60.57
C VAL A 178 64.35 61.37 60.77
N GLY A 179 64.96 61.11 61.94
CA GLY A 179 66.33 61.51 62.23
C GLY A 179 67.33 60.82 61.30
N GLU A 180 67.10 59.56 60.93
CA GLU A 180 67.90 58.86 59.92
C GLU A 180 67.78 59.54 58.54
N ALA A 181 66.57 59.91 58.10
CA ALA A 181 66.36 60.62 56.84
C ALA A 181 67.06 61.98 56.81
N GLU A 182 67.00 62.75 57.90
CA GLU A 182 67.73 64.02 58.05
C GLU A 182 69.25 63.81 57.98
N ARG A 183 69.79 62.85 58.74
CA ARG A 183 71.23 62.54 58.71
C ARG A 183 71.70 62.12 57.33
N MET A 184 70.92 61.27 56.65
CA MET A 184 71.22 60.86 55.28
C MET A 184 71.20 62.05 54.32
N GLN A 185 70.27 62.98 54.49
CA GLN A 185 70.18 64.20 53.69
C GLN A 185 71.46 65.03 53.78
N ASP A 186 71.95 65.25 55.00
CA ASP A 186 73.14 66.04 55.28
C ASP A 186 74.42 65.37 54.76
N ILE A 187 74.61 64.08 55.06
CA ILE A 187 75.82 63.33 54.65
C ILE A 187 75.88 63.14 53.13
N LEU A 188 74.74 62.83 52.51
CA LEU A 188 74.68 62.60 51.06
C LEU A 188 74.60 63.92 50.28
N GLY A 189 74.27 65.04 50.92
CA GLY A 189 74.20 66.37 50.31
C GLY A 189 73.11 66.47 49.25
N ILE A 190 71.92 65.94 49.55
CA ILE A 190 70.73 66.01 48.69
C ILE A 190 69.55 66.58 49.47
N ALA A 191 68.41 66.77 48.83
CA ALA A 191 67.15 67.08 49.50
C ALA A 191 66.10 66.04 49.10
N TRP A 192 65.37 65.51 50.08
CA TRP A 192 64.34 64.50 49.82
C TRP A 192 63.07 65.15 49.25
N PRO A 193 62.66 64.85 48.00
CA PRO A 193 61.55 65.56 47.35
C PRO A 193 60.21 65.47 48.08
N ARG A 194 59.97 64.36 48.80
CA ARG A 194 58.70 64.09 49.50
C ARG A 194 58.78 64.18 51.02
N PHE A 195 59.90 64.62 51.60
CA PHE A 195 60.07 64.63 53.05
C PHE A 195 59.11 65.63 53.72
N SER A 196 57.98 65.12 54.19
CA SER A 196 56.79 65.88 54.59
C SER A 196 55.93 65.08 55.56
N SER A 197 54.98 65.74 56.23
CA SER A 197 54.05 65.08 57.16
C SER A 197 53.16 64.02 56.51
N LEU A 198 52.86 64.14 55.21
CA LEU A 198 52.09 63.11 54.49
C LEU A 198 52.92 61.82 54.35
N THR A 199 54.19 61.96 53.96
CA THR A 199 55.11 60.83 53.86
C THR A 199 55.39 60.19 55.21
N ALA A 200 55.34 60.96 56.31
CA ALA A 200 55.42 60.38 57.65
C ALA A 200 54.28 59.39 57.93
N MET A 201 53.04 59.71 57.55
CA MET A 201 51.89 58.79 57.69
C MET A 201 52.06 57.53 56.82
N GLU A 202 52.54 57.68 55.59
CA GLU A 202 52.83 56.55 54.68
C GLU A 202 53.92 55.64 55.27
N MET A 203 54.94 56.23 55.91
CA MET A 203 56.04 55.50 56.54
C MET A 203 55.60 54.74 57.78
N GLU A 204 54.86 55.38 58.69
CA GLU A 204 54.34 54.76 59.90
C GLU A 204 53.48 53.53 59.58
N ALA A 205 52.60 53.64 58.57
CA ALA A 205 51.79 52.52 58.10
C ALA A 205 52.62 51.35 57.52
N PHE A 206 53.78 51.64 56.92
CA PHE A 206 54.69 50.62 56.40
C PHE A 206 55.50 49.94 57.52
N LEU A 207 56.06 50.73 58.44
CA LEU A 207 56.90 50.26 59.54
C LEU A 207 56.12 49.49 60.61
N ASP A 208 54.88 49.89 60.92
CA ASP A 208 54.00 49.15 61.85
C ASP A 208 53.77 47.71 61.38
N ARG A 209 53.66 47.53 60.05
CA ARG A 209 53.56 46.21 59.43
C ARG A 209 54.88 45.44 59.49
N ASP A 210 56.05 46.08 59.71
CA ASP A 210 57.43 45.50 59.58
C ASP A 210 58.02 44.97 60.87
N SER A 211 57.12 44.57 61.77
CA SER A 211 57.43 43.99 63.06
C SER A 211 58.62 43.05 62.99
N ARG A 212 59.74 43.50 63.56
CA ARG A 212 61.02 42.80 63.61
C ARG A 212 60.84 41.42 64.26
N HIS A 213 60.87 40.36 63.45
CA HIS A 213 60.61 38.98 63.92
C HIS A 213 61.72 38.35 64.77
N HIS A 214 62.95 38.88 64.69
CA HIS A 214 64.09 38.41 65.49
C HIS A 214 64.67 39.60 66.22
N ILE A 215 64.67 39.55 67.55
CA ILE A 215 65.21 40.61 68.41
C ILE A 215 66.37 40.01 69.22
N ARG A 216 67.59 40.45 68.93
CA ARG A 216 68.81 40.13 69.68
C ARG A 216 69.44 41.42 70.19
N SER A 217 69.79 41.47 71.47
CA SER A 217 70.45 42.65 72.04
C SER A 217 71.89 42.80 71.53
N GLU A 218 72.39 44.02 71.41
CA GLU A 218 73.78 44.30 70.97
C GLU A 218 74.84 43.56 71.80
N LYS A 219 74.66 43.53 73.12
CA LYS A 219 75.52 42.79 74.05
C LYS A 219 75.64 41.30 73.69
N SER A 220 74.68 40.73 72.95
CA SER A 220 74.71 39.32 72.55
C SER A 220 75.75 39.01 71.47
N VAL A 221 76.22 39.98 70.68
CA VAL A 221 77.31 39.76 69.72
C VAL A 221 78.65 39.88 70.44
N GLN A 222 78.83 40.97 71.17
CA GLN A 222 80.12 41.32 71.80
C GLN A 222 80.52 40.37 72.95
N SER A 223 79.55 39.84 73.70
CA SER A 223 79.83 38.89 74.80
C SER A 223 79.82 37.42 74.36
N ASN A 224 79.49 37.12 73.11
CA ASN A 224 79.40 35.75 72.62
C ASN A 224 80.77 35.25 72.13
N LEU A 225 81.37 34.36 72.92
CA LEU A 225 82.67 33.74 72.64
C LEU A 225 82.65 32.78 71.44
N THR A 226 81.47 32.33 70.99
CA THR A 226 81.33 31.51 69.76
C THR A 226 81.38 32.34 68.48
N VAL A 227 81.20 33.67 68.57
CA VAL A 227 81.38 34.58 67.45
C VAL A 227 82.88 34.85 67.28
N SER A 228 83.38 34.92 66.05
CA SER A 228 84.80 35.22 65.81
C SER A 228 85.13 36.67 66.20
N LYS A 229 86.41 36.92 66.52
CA LYS A 229 86.89 38.29 66.75
C LYS A 229 86.68 39.18 65.52
N TRP A 230 86.89 38.65 64.32
CA TRP A 230 86.61 39.33 63.05
C TRP A 230 85.20 39.92 62.99
N VAL A 231 84.19 39.11 63.34
CA VAL A 231 82.79 39.55 63.31
C VAL A 231 82.50 40.58 64.39
N ARG A 232 82.96 40.33 65.64
CA ARG A 232 82.73 41.26 66.75
C ARG A 232 83.34 42.64 66.49
N ASP A 233 84.58 42.67 66.02
CA ASP A 233 85.29 43.91 65.72
C ASP A 233 84.63 44.65 64.55
N THR A 234 84.30 43.93 63.47
CA THR A 234 83.61 44.51 62.30
C THR A 234 82.25 45.09 62.68
N ASP A 235 81.42 44.34 63.42
CA ASP A 235 80.11 44.81 63.89
C ASP A 235 80.25 46.05 64.79
N ALA A 236 81.21 46.05 65.72
CA ALA A 236 81.45 47.17 66.63
C ALA A 236 81.90 48.44 65.90
N ILE A 237 82.77 48.31 64.89
CA ILE A 237 83.25 49.44 64.07
C ILE A 237 82.09 50.00 63.25
N LEU A 238 81.43 49.16 62.45
CA LEU A 238 80.39 49.62 61.52
C LEU A 238 79.17 50.21 62.24
N ARG A 239 78.79 49.65 63.40
CA ARG A 239 77.72 50.22 64.24
C ARG A 239 78.06 51.57 64.81
N ARG A 240 79.32 51.78 65.22
CA ARG A 240 79.77 53.10 65.69
C ARG A 240 79.65 54.13 64.57
N TRP A 241 80.04 53.79 63.35
CA TRP A 241 79.89 54.67 62.18
C TRP A 241 78.43 54.96 61.78
N ALA A 242 77.46 54.20 62.29
CA ALA A 242 76.05 54.53 62.10
C ALA A 242 75.61 55.75 62.94
N THR A 243 76.38 56.14 63.96
CA THR A 243 76.06 57.27 64.84
C THR A 243 77.20 58.30 64.96
N SER A 244 78.39 57.98 64.47
CA SER A 244 79.56 58.86 64.45
C SER A 244 80.22 58.91 63.08
N GLU A 245 81.11 59.86 62.87
CA GLU A 245 81.98 59.88 61.70
C GLU A 245 82.92 58.67 61.66
N GLU A 246 83.42 58.36 60.46
CA GLU A 246 84.38 57.30 60.24
C GLU A 246 85.77 57.68 60.78
N ASN A 247 86.48 56.71 61.35
CA ASN A 247 87.85 56.89 61.83
C ASN A 247 88.85 56.19 60.88
N PRO A 248 89.92 56.86 60.42
CA PRO A 248 90.97 56.22 59.61
C PRO A 248 91.59 54.96 60.23
N ASP A 249 91.75 54.89 61.56
CA ASP A 249 92.33 53.71 62.22
C ASP A 249 91.43 52.47 62.09
N ASP A 250 90.11 52.68 62.02
CA ASP A 250 89.15 51.61 61.82
C ASP A 250 89.25 51.02 60.41
N HIS A 251 89.59 51.82 59.39
CA HIS A 251 89.78 51.33 58.02
C HIS A 251 90.92 50.31 57.96
N ALA A 252 92.03 50.60 58.65
CA ALA A 252 93.17 49.69 58.74
C ALA A 252 92.80 48.37 59.45
N ALA A 253 92.00 48.43 60.50
CA ALA A 253 91.51 47.24 61.20
C ALA A 253 90.59 46.38 60.31
N LEU A 254 89.67 46.99 59.56
CA LEU A 254 88.80 46.29 58.63
C LEU A 254 89.58 45.67 57.46
N ASP A 255 90.61 46.35 56.95
CA ASP A 255 91.48 45.83 55.90
C ASP A 255 92.29 44.61 56.37
N ASP A 256 92.83 44.64 57.59
CA ASP A 256 93.51 43.49 58.19
C ASP A 256 92.56 42.29 58.34
N ILE A 257 91.34 42.50 58.84
CA ILE A 257 90.31 41.45 58.93
C ILE A 257 89.98 40.89 57.53
N ARG A 258 89.79 41.76 56.53
CA ARG A 258 89.49 41.36 55.15
C ARG A 258 90.65 40.54 54.55
N GLN A 259 91.89 40.96 54.78
CA GLN A 259 93.08 40.23 54.33
C GLN A 259 93.20 38.86 55.00
N GLN A 260 92.98 38.78 56.31
CA GLN A 260 92.97 37.50 57.04
C GLN A 260 91.89 36.56 56.52
N LEU A 261 90.69 37.08 56.21
CA LEU A 261 89.61 36.31 55.60
C LEU A 261 89.99 35.80 54.20
N ASN A 262 90.65 36.62 53.38
CA ASN A 262 91.17 36.22 52.07
C ASN A 262 92.20 35.08 52.19
N VAL A 263 93.14 35.19 53.13
CA VAL A 263 94.16 34.15 53.40
C VAL A 263 93.52 32.85 53.90
N ALA A 264 92.46 32.93 54.71
CA ALA A 264 91.73 31.76 55.19
C ALA A 264 90.87 31.09 54.10
N GLY A 265 90.43 31.84 53.09
CA GLY A 265 89.61 31.39 51.95
C GLY A 265 90.01 30.02 51.41
N PRO A 266 91.19 29.90 50.78
CA PRO A 266 91.66 28.66 50.17
C PRO A 266 91.75 27.47 51.14
N ALA A 267 92.04 27.69 52.42
CA ALA A 267 92.17 26.63 53.42
C ALA A 267 90.83 25.94 53.72
N PHE A 268 89.72 26.67 53.60
CA PHE A 268 88.36 26.16 53.85
C PHE A 268 87.52 26.01 52.57
N ALA A 269 88.09 26.32 51.40
CA ALA A 269 87.37 26.32 50.13
C ALA A 269 86.70 24.97 49.84
N LYS A 270 87.42 23.84 49.98
CA LYS A 270 86.86 22.51 49.74
C LYS A 270 85.72 22.17 50.71
N LEU A 271 85.93 22.41 52.01
CA LEU A 271 84.92 22.14 53.03
C LEU A 271 83.64 22.95 52.80
N THR A 272 83.79 24.23 52.48
CA THR A 272 82.65 25.12 52.25
C THR A 272 81.98 24.89 50.90
N TYR A 273 82.74 24.42 49.89
CA TYR A 273 82.21 23.95 48.62
C TYR A 273 81.33 22.70 48.80
N ASP A 274 81.81 21.68 49.50
CA ASP A 274 81.06 20.43 49.74
C ASP A 274 79.73 20.74 50.46
N VAL A 275 79.77 21.56 51.52
CA VAL A 275 78.57 22.02 52.25
C VAL A 275 77.61 22.81 51.35
N SER A 276 78.14 23.65 50.47
CA SER A 276 77.31 24.47 49.56
C SER A 276 76.70 23.62 48.45
N SER A 277 77.43 22.65 47.90
CA SER A 277 76.98 21.71 46.89
C SER A 277 75.88 20.80 47.44
N GLU A 278 76.09 20.19 48.60
CA GLU A 278 75.06 19.36 49.27
C GLU A 278 73.80 20.17 49.59
N ARG A 279 73.96 21.43 50.01
CA ARG A 279 72.82 22.33 50.25
C ARG A 279 72.08 22.65 48.96
N HIS A 280 72.78 22.93 47.86
CA HIS A 280 72.17 23.20 46.57
C HIS A 280 71.35 21.99 46.09
N GLN A 281 71.95 20.80 46.11
CA GLN A 281 71.27 19.54 45.79
C GLN A 281 70.05 19.30 46.69
N ASN A 282 70.16 19.53 48.00
CA ASN A 282 69.03 19.38 48.92
C ASN A 282 67.89 20.36 48.62
N ARG A 283 68.19 21.59 48.19
CA ARG A 283 67.16 22.55 47.79
C ARG A 283 66.48 22.15 46.50
N GLU A 284 67.22 21.76 45.49
CA GLU A 284 66.67 21.26 44.23
C GLU A 284 65.77 20.05 44.48
N LEU A 285 66.23 19.12 45.32
CA LEU A 285 65.44 17.94 45.68
C LEU A 285 64.16 18.31 46.44
N ARG A 286 64.22 19.27 47.37
CA ARG A 286 63.02 19.77 48.07
C ARG A 286 62.05 20.48 47.13
N ALA A 287 62.55 21.29 46.20
CA ALA A 287 61.71 21.95 45.20
C ALA A 287 61.03 20.92 44.28
N LEU A 288 61.76 19.89 43.87
CA LEU A 288 61.21 18.78 43.08
C LEU A 288 60.16 18.01 43.87
N LEU A 289 60.40 17.71 45.15
CA LEU A 289 59.43 17.04 46.03
C LEU A 289 58.15 17.87 46.17
N GLN A 290 58.27 19.18 46.43
CA GLN A 290 57.13 20.08 46.54
C GLN A 290 56.32 20.16 45.23
N ALA A 291 57.00 20.21 44.08
CA ALA A 291 56.34 20.19 42.78
C ALA A 291 55.57 18.87 42.56
N ARG A 292 56.16 17.73 42.91
CA ARG A 292 55.51 16.42 42.81
C ARG A 292 54.34 16.27 43.79
N GLU A 293 54.43 16.82 45.00
CA GLU A 293 53.30 16.89 45.93
C GLU A 293 52.15 17.73 45.37
N GLY A 294 52.46 18.84 44.69
CA GLY A 294 51.49 19.65 43.95
C GLY A 294 50.79 18.87 42.84
N GLU A 295 51.55 18.12 42.03
CA GLU A 295 50.99 17.25 40.99
C GLU A 295 50.13 16.13 41.59
N LEU A 296 50.58 15.48 42.68
CA LEU A 296 49.81 14.44 43.35
C LEU A 296 48.49 14.96 43.91
N THR A 297 48.50 16.15 44.51
CA THR A 297 47.27 16.78 45.03
C THR A 297 46.30 17.12 43.90
N GLN A 298 46.80 17.61 42.76
CA GLN A 298 45.99 17.83 41.56
C GLN A 298 45.39 16.52 41.02
N ILE A 299 46.20 15.49 40.80
CA ILE A 299 45.75 14.18 40.32
C ILE A 299 44.72 13.58 41.28
N THR A 300 44.92 13.72 42.60
CA THR A 300 43.98 13.23 43.60
C THR A 300 42.63 13.95 43.51
N ALA A 301 42.63 15.26 43.26
CA ALA A 301 41.41 16.02 43.04
C ALA A 301 40.69 15.62 41.74
N GLU A 302 41.43 15.38 40.66
CA GLU A 302 40.89 14.89 39.38
C GLU A 302 40.26 13.49 39.54
N ILE A 303 40.93 12.57 40.26
CA ILE A 303 40.37 11.24 40.56
C ILE A 303 39.08 11.34 41.37
N ALA A 304 39.02 12.25 42.36
CA ALA A 304 37.80 12.47 43.14
C ALA A 304 36.65 12.98 42.26
N GLN A 305 36.90 13.96 41.40
CA GLN A 305 35.90 14.48 40.45
C GLN A 305 35.40 13.41 39.49
N LEU A 306 36.29 12.58 38.94
CA LEU A 306 35.91 11.49 38.05
C LEU A 306 35.07 10.43 38.76
N ARG A 307 35.38 10.12 40.03
CA ARG A 307 34.57 9.21 40.84
C ARG A 307 33.18 9.76 41.12
N ASP A 308 33.06 11.03 41.48
CA ASP A 308 31.76 11.67 41.74
C ASP A 308 30.91 11.71 40.47
N ALA A 309 31.51 12.02 39.32
CA ALA A 309 30.84 11.98 38.02
C ALA A 309 30.37 10.57 37.64
N GLN A 310 31.18 9.54 37.93
CA GLN A 310 30.79 8.16 37.69
C GLN A 310 29.63 7.72 38.58
N LEU A 311 29.67 8.04 39.87
CA LEU A 311 28.57 7.75 40.81
C LEU A 311 27.27 8.45 40.39
N ALA A 312 27.34 9.70 39.91
CA ALA A 312 26.18 10.41 39.38
C ALA A 312 25.61 9.75 38.12
N SER A 313 26.48 9.30 37.19
CA SER A 313 26.05 8.58 35.99
C SER A 313 25.42 7.22 36.32
N GLU A 314 25.96 6.49 37.30
CA GLU A 314 25.39 5.23 37.77
C GLU A 314 24.02 5.45 38.45
N GLY A 315 23.89 6.52 39.23
CA GLY A 315 22.63 6.95 39.83
C GLY A 315 21.55 7.25 38.77
N GLN A 316 21.90 8.06 37.77
CA GLN A 316 20.99 8.39 36.66
C GLN A 316 20.58 7.14 35.87
N GLY A 317 21.53 6.24 35.56
CA GLY A 317 21.23 4.99 34.86
C GLY A 317 20.28 4.08 35.66
N SER A 318 20.42 4.04 36.99
CA SER A 318 19.51 3.31 37.87
C SER A 318 18.09 3.90 37.85
N GLU A 319 17.96 5.23 37.91
CA GLU A 319 16.67 5.91 37.82
C GLU A 319 16.00 5.69 36.45
N ASP A 320 16.76 5.77 35.36
CA ASP A 320 16.28 5.53 34.00
C ASP A 320 15.77 4.08 33.84
N ILE A 321 16.50 3.10 34.38
CA ILE A 321 16.07 1.69 34.39
C ILE A 321 14.76 1.53 35.17
N GLN A 322 14.63 2.11 36.37
CA GLN A 322 13.39 2.04 37.14
C GLN A 322 12.21 2.68 36.40
N SER A 323 12.44 3.82 35.73
CA SER A 323 11.43 4.48 34.91
C SER A 323 10.97 3.61 33.73
N LEU A 324 11.92 2.98 33.02
CA LEU A 324 11.63 2.05 31.93
C LEU A 324 10.90 0.80 32.41
N GLU A 325 11.29 0.23 33.56
CA GLU A 325 10.59 -0.92 34.17
C GLU A 325 9.14 -0.56 34.52
N ALA A 326 8.90 0.61 35.10
CA ALA A 326 7.56 1.10 35.40
C ALA A 326 6.71 1.33 34.14
N GLN A 327 7.30 1.90 33.08
CA GLN A 327 6.63 2.06 31.78
C GLN A 327 6.27 0.71 31.15
N LEU A 328 7.19 -0.26 31.21
CA LEU A 328 6.98 -1.59 30.64
C LEU A 328 5.89 -2.36 31.40
N GLU A 329 5.83 -2.21 32.72
CA GLU A 329 4.76 -2.81 33.52
C GLU A 329 3.39 -2.19 33.23
N ASN A 330 3.31 -0.86 33.09
CA ASN A 330 2.08 -0.19 32.67
C ASN A 330 1.64 -0.65 31.27
N ALA A 331 2.56 -0.73 30.30
CA ALA A 331 2.25 -1.22 28.95
C ALA A 331 1.78 -2.68 28.96
N ARG A 332 2.31 -3.52 29.85
CA ARG A 332 1.82 -4.90 30.04
C ARG A 332 0.39 -4.93 30.57
N LEU A 333 0.08 -4.10 31.57
CA LEU A 333 -1.27 -4.00 32.12
C LEU A 333 -2.28 -3.51 31.08
N GLU A 334 -1.91 -2.52 30.26
CA GLU A 334 -2.74 -2.03 29.15
C GLU A 334 -2.99 -3.13 28.10
N LEU A 335 -1.93 -3.84 27.70
CA LEU A 335 -2.04 -4.95 26.74
C LEU A 335 -2.92 -6.09 27.28
N GLU A 336 -2.82 -6.40 28.57
CA GLU A 336 -3.62 -7.46 29.19
C GLU A 336 -5.10 -7.05 29.29
N ALA A 337 -5.38 -5.77 29.59
CA ALA A 337 -6.73 -5.22 29.54
C ALA A 337 -7.31 -5.27 28.11
N GLU A 338 -6.51 -4.92 27.10
CA GLU A 338 -6.92 -4.99 25.70
C GLU A 338 -7.17 -6.43 25.24
N LYS A 339 -6.32 -7.39 25.63
CA LYS A 339 -6.54 -8.83 25.40
C LYS A 339 -7.83 -9.32 26.05
N SER A 340 -8.08 -8.93 27.31
CA SER A 340 -9.30 -9.30 28.02
C SER A 340 -10.55 -8.78 27.29
N LYS A 341 -10.50 -7.53 26.81
CA LYS A 341 -11.57 -6.94 25.99
C LYS A 341 -11.76 -7.69 24.68
N LEU A 342 -10.67 -7.98 23.95
CA LEU A 342 -10.74 -8.71 22.69
C LEU A 342 -11.27 -10.14 22.86
N ALA A 343 -10.93 -10.80 23.96
CA ALA A 343 -11.46 -12.11 24.32
C ALA A 343 -12.97 -12.06 24.60
N SER A 344 -13.44 -11.01 25.29
CA SER A 344 -14.87 -10.76 25.49
C SER A 344 -15.61 -10.50 24.18
N ASP A 345 -15.03 -9.69 23.29
CA ASP A 345 -15.62 -9.38 21.97
C ASP A 345 -15.69 -10.65 21.09
N LEU A 346 -14.64 -11.49 21.11
CA LEU A 346 -14.63 -12.78 20.43
C LEU A 346 -15.69 -13.75 20.99
N ALA A 347 -15.89 -13.78 22.30
CA ALA A 347 -16.95 -14.58 22.92
C ALA A 347 -18.34 -14.11 22.43
N SER A 348 -18.59 -12.80 22.44
CA SER A 348 -19.85 -12.23 21.95
C SER A 348 -20.10 -12.51 20.46
N LEU A 349 -19.07 -12.37 19.62
CA LEU A 349 -19.16 -12.72 18.20
C LEU A 349 -19.42 -14.21 17.98
N ARG A 350 -18.83 -15.07 18.81
CA ARG A 350 -19.04 -16.53 18.74
C ARG A 350 -20.46 -16.90 19.17
N ASP A 351 -21.00 -16.28 20.21
CA ASP A 351 -22.39 -16.45 20.62
C ASP A 351 -23.35 -15.97 19.53
N HIS A 352 -23.04 -14.85 18.88
CA HIS A 352 -23.82 -14.36 17.74
C HIS A 352 -23.77 -15.30 16.54
N ALA A 353 -22.58 -15.83 16.21
CA ALA A 353 -22.42 -16.83 15.15
C ALA A 353 -23.19 -18.12 15.44
N ASN A 354 -23.16 -18.61 16.68
CA ASN A 354 -23.94 -19.77 17.11
C ASN A 354 -25.45 -19.51 17.03
N ALA A 355 -25.90 -18.29 17.38
CA ALA A 355 -27.30 -17.90 17.26
C ALA A 355 -27.77 -17.86 15.79
N VAL A 356 -26.93 -17.31 14.89
CA VAL A 356 -27.19 -17.33 13.44
C VAL A 356 -27.18 -18.75 12.90
N GLU A 357 -26.26 -19.62 13.35
CA GLU A 357 -26.25 -21.04 12.95
C GLU A 357 -27.51 -21.78 13.42
N ALA A 358 -27.99 -21.51 14.64
CA ALA A 358 -29.23 -22.07 15.15
C ALA A 358 -30.45 -21.58 14.34
N ASP A 359 -30.51 -20.31 13.99
CA ASP A 359 -31.55 -19.74 13.13
C ASP A 359 -31.51 -20.34 11.72
N LEU A 360 -30.31 -20.52 11.16
CA LEU A 360 -30.11 -21.19 9.88
C LEU A 360 -30.57 -22.65 9.94
N ARG A 361 -30.28 -23.39 11.02
CA ARG A 361 -30.74 -24.77 11.22
C ARG A 361 -32.26 -24.86 11.34
N THR A 362 -32.90 -23.92 12.03
CA THR A 362 -34.37 -23.85 12.09
C THR A 362 -34.94 -23.60 10.69
N THR A 363 -34.38 -22.65 9.95
CA THR A 363 -34.79 -22.36 8.57
C THR A 363 -34.54 -23.53 7.64
N LEU A 364 -33.46 -24.29 7.83
CA LEU A 364 -33.14 -25.48 7.04
C LEU A 364 -34.08 -26.63 7.37
N ALA A 365 -34.45 -26.81 8.65
CA ALA A 365 -35.48 -27.77 9.08
C ALA A 365 -36.86 -27.41 8.53
N ASP A 366 -37.23 -26.13 8.49
CA ASP A 366 -38.46 -25.66 7.85
C ASP A 366 -38.42 -25.90 6.33
N LYS A 367 -37.26 -25.71 5.68
CA LYS A 367 -37.08 -26.01 4.25
C LYS A 367 -37.03 -27.51 3.95
N GLU A 368 -36.53 -28.33 4.87
CA GLU A 368 -36.58 -29.80 4.79
C GLU A 368 -38.01 -30.31 5.02
N ALA A 369 -38.79 -29.67 5.89
CA ALA A 369 -40.21 -29.94 6.05
C ALA A 369 -41.02 -29.53 4.80
N ASP A 370 -40.70 -28.38 4.18
CA ASP A 370 -41.26 -27.96 2.89
C ASP A 370 -40.86 -28.95 1.77
N ALA A 371 -39.61 -29.44 1.76
CA ALA A 371 -39.12 -30.42 0.79
C ALA A 371 -39.72 -31.82 1.00
N ALA A 372 -39.98 -32.21 2.25
CA ALA A 372 -40.71 -33.44 2.59
C ALA A 372 -42.19 -33.33 2.19
N ALA A 373 -42.82 -32.17 2.37
CA ALA A 373 -44.17 -31.89 1.88
C ALA A 373 -44.23 -31.86 0.35
N LEU A 374 -43.19 -31.34 -0.32
CA LEU A 374 -43.05 -31.37 -1.77
C LEU A 374 -42.78 -32.80 -2.29
N SER A 375 -41.99 -33.60 -1.57
CA SER A 375 -41.72 -35.01 -1.90
C SER A 375 -42.95 -35.90 -1.63
N ALA A 376 -43.76 -35.59 -0.62
CA ALA A 376 -45.04 -36.24 -0.37
C ALA A 376 -46.06 -35.86 -1.47
N ALA A 377 -46.14 -34.58 -1.85
CA ALA A 377 -46.96 -34.13 -2.97
C ALA A 377 -46.47 -34.70 -4.32
N GLN A 378 -45.16 -34.90 -4.51
CA GLN A 378 -44.59 -35.58 -5.67
C GLN A 378 -44.87 -37.10 -5.64
N GLY A 379 -44.89 -37.72 -4.46
CA GLY A 379 -45.34 -39.10 -4.27
C GLY A 379 -46.83 -39.28 -4.58
N ASP A 380 -47.68 -38.33 -4.16
CA ASP A 380 -49.11 -38.32 -4.48
C ASP A 380 -49.35 -38.05 -5.97
N ILE A 381 -48.54 -37.18 -6.61
CA ILE A 381 -48.59 -36.93 -8.07
C ILE A 381 -48.07 -38.13 -8.88
N GLU A 382 -47.07 -38.87 -8.40
CA GLU A 382 -46.56 -40.07 -9.07
C GLU A 382 -47.55 -41.24 -8.91
N THR A 383 -48.22 -41.34 -7.76
CA THR A 383 -49.28 -42.33 -7.51
C THR A 383 -50.53 -42.02 -8.35
N LEU A 384 -50.95 -40.76 -8.43
CA LEU A 384 -52.04 -40.31 -9.31
C LEU A 384 -51.65 -40.43 -10.80
N ARG A 385 -50.38 -40.24 -11.18
CA ARG A 385 -49.90 -40.47 -12.57
C ARG A 385 -49.85 -41.94 -12.92
N GLN A 386 -49.55 -42.82 -11.97
CA GLN A 386 -49.59 -44.27 -12.15
C GLN A 386 -51.05 -44.75 -12.25
N GLU A 387 -51.95 -44.25 -11.40
CA GLU A 387 -53.40 -44.55 -11.48
C GLU A 387 -54.05 -43.99 -12.76
N LEU A 388 -53.64 -42.81 -13.23
CA LEU A 388 -54.13 -42.18 -14.46
C LEU A 388 -53.47 -42.79 -15.71
N SER A 389 -52.26 -43.36 -15.60
CA SER A 389 -51.63 -44.20 -16.62
C SER A 389 -52.32 -45.56 -16.72
N ASP A 390 -52.63 -46.21 -15.60
CA ASP A 390 -53.34 -47.48 -15.55
C ASP A 390 -54.81 -47.33 -15.99
N HIS A 391 -55.46 -46.20 -15.68
CA HIS A 391 -56.76 -45.85 -16.25
C HIS A 391 -56.69 -45.47 -17.73
N ARG A 392 -55.63 -44.79 -18.22
CA ARG A 392 -55.43 -44.56 -19.67
C ARG A 392 -55.08 -45.83 -20.43
N HIS A 393 -54.39 -46.80 -19.83
CA HIS A 393 -54.13 -48.11 -20.42
C HIS A 393 -55.42 -48.95 -20.47
N GLN A 394 -56.22 -48.94 -19.39
CA GLN A 394 -57.56 -49.58 -19.39
C GLN A 394 -58.56 -48.89 -20.32
N LEU A 395 -58.49 -47.55 -20.47
CA LEU A 395 -59.30 -46.79 -21.44
C LEU A 395 -58.82 -47.04 -22.88
N GLY A 396 -57.51 -47.20 -23.08
CA GLY A 396 -56.90 -47.55 -24.37
C GLY A 396 -57.23 -48.97 -24.82
N ASP A 397 -57.26 -49.93 -23.89
CA ASP A 397 -57.64 -51.33 -24.15
C ASP A 397 -59.15 -51.47 -24.41
N VAL A 398 -59.99 -50.70 -23.70
CA VAL A 398 -61.43 -50.64 -23.98
C VAL A 398 -61.71 -49.88 -25.29
N GLN A 399 -60.96 -48.80 -25.59
CA GLN A 399 -61.08 -48.07 -26.86
C GLN A 399 -60.52 -48.83 -28.07
N SER A 400 -59.48 -49.65 -27.93
CA SER A 400 -58.98 -50.52 -29.01
C SER A 400 -59.93 -51.69 -29.26
N THR A 401 -60.54 -52.24 -28.21
CA THR A 401 -61.56 -53.29 -28.35
C THR A 401 -62.87 -52.71 -28.91
N LEU A 402 -63.22 -51.46 -28.58
CA LEU A 402 -64.34 -50.72 -29.19
C LEU A 402 -64.04 -50.38 -30.65
N ARG A 403 -62.84 -49.90 -31.00
CA ARG A 403 -62.42 -49.64 -32.40
C ARG A 403 -62.41 -50.90 -33.24
N GLN A 404 -61.89 -52.01 -32.70
CA GLN A 404 -61.83 -53.30 -33.40
C GLN A 404 -63.24 -53.88 -33.64
N ARG A 405 -64.20 -53.64 -32.73
CA ARG A 405 -65.61 -54.02 -32.93
C ARG A 405 -66.40 -53.02 -33.77
N GLU A 406 -66.10 -51.72 -33.72
CA GLU A 406 -66.63 -50.69 -34.63
C GLU A 406 -66.13 -50.90 -36.06
N GLU A 407 -64.93 -51.44 -36.25
CA GLU A 407 -64.34 -51.76 -37.55
C GLU A 407 -64.86 -53.10 -38.11
N GLU A 408 -65.17 -54.09 -37.26
CA GLU A 408 -65.95 -55.28 -37.65
C GLU A 408 -67.43 -54.95 -37.94
N ILE A 409 -68.02 -53.97 -37.24
CA ILE A 409 -69.34 -53.39 -37.55
C ILE A 409 -69.29 -52.59 -38.85
N ALA A 410 -68.21 -51.86 -39.14
CA ALA A 410 -68.00 -51.16 -40.40
C ALA A 410 -67.76 -52.12 -41.58
N GLN A 411 -67.08 -53.26 -41.37
CA GLN A 411 -66.90 -54.30 -42.39
C GLN A 411 -68.16 -55.13 -42.64
N THR A 412 -69.01 -55.34 -41.63
CA THR A 412 -70.34 -55.93 -41.82
C THR A 412 -71.35 -54.95 -42.42
N LEU A 413 -71.27 -53.65 -42.09
CA LEU A 413 -72.03 -52.58 -42.75
C LEU A 413 -71.56 -52.34 -44.20
N ALA A 414 -70.27 -52.49 -44.53
CA ALA A 414 -69.75 -52.41 -45.90
C ALA A 414 -70.12 -53.64 -46.75
N SER A 415 -70.21 -54.83 -46.15
CA SER A 415 -70.78 -56.03 -46.79
C SER A 415 -72.31 -55.90 -46.99
N LEU A 416 -73.00 -55.20 -46.08
CA LEU A 416 -74.41 -54.82 -46.22
C LEU A 416 -74.60 -53.71 -47.29
N ASP A 417 -73.64 -52.80 -47.46
CA ASP A 417 -73.66 -51.71 -48.45
C ASP A 417 -73.35 -52.23 -49.86
N ASP A 418 -72.43 -53.19 -50.01
CA ASP A 418 -72.14 -53.88 -51.28
C ASP A 418 -73.31 -54.79 -51.71
N LYS A 419 -74.03 -55.38 -50.75
CA LYS A 419 -75.30 -56.09 -50.98
C LYS A 419 -76.48 -55.15 -51.22
N HIS A 420 -76.55 -53.97 -50.59
CA HIS A 420 -77.49 -52.90 -50.93
C HIS A 420 -77.21 -52.30 -52.31
N HIS A 421 -75.96 -52.29 -52.78
CA HIS A 421 -75.60 -51.88 -54.14
C HIS A 421 -76.08 -52.91 -55.18
N GLN A 422 -76.04 -54.20 -54.85
CA GLN A 422 -76.64 -55.27 -55.67
C GLN A 422 -78.18 -55.26 -55.64
N LEU A 423 -78.81 -54.83 -54.53
CA LEU A 423 -80.25 -54.59 -54.42
C LEU A 423 -80.68 -53.32 -55.17
N ALA A 424 -79.88 -52.25 -55.14
CA ALA A 424 -80.09 -51.01 -55.91
C ALA A 424 -79.92 -51.22 -57.41
N GLN A 425 -79.03 -52.13 -57.85
CA GLN A 425 -78.95 -52.55 -59.26
C GLN A 425 -80.17 -53.39 -59.69
N ALA A 426 -80.75 -54.19 -58.80
CA ALA A 426 -81.98 -54.93 -59.06
C ALA A 426 -83.24 -54.03 -59.05
N GLU A 427 -83.28 -52.99 -58.20
CA GLU A 427 -84.33 -51.96 -58.17
C GLU A 427 -84.21 -50.95 -59.34
N ALA A 428 -83.01 -50.67 -59.83
CA ALA A 428 -82.79 -49.97 -61.10
C ALA A 428 -83.27 -50.79 -62.31
N GLY A 429 -83.26 -52.13 -62.23
CA GLY A 429 -83.92 -53.03 -63.17
C GLY A 429 -85.45 -53.00 -63.09
N ARG A 430 -86.03 -52.69 -61.92
CA ARG A 430 -87.47 -52.53 -61.70
C ARG A 430 -88.00 -51.19 -62.22
N MET A 431 -87.29 -50.09 -61.98
CA MET A 431 -87.68 -48.76 -62.50
C MET A 431 -87.46 -48.62 -64.02
N ALA A 432 -86.54 -49.38 -64.63
CA ALA A 432 -86.39 -49.46 -66.08
C ALA A 432 -87.51 -50.30 -66.75
N ALA A 433 -88.09 -51.28 -66.05
CA ALA A 433 -89.21 -52.07 -66.51
C ALA A 433 -90.57 -51.35 -66.35
N GLU A 434 -90.71 -50.48 -65.35
CA GLU A 434 -91.89 -49.62 -65.17
C GLU A 434 -91.96 -48.46 -66.20
N GLY A 435 -90.83 -48.04 -66.80
CA GLY A 435 -90.78 -46.97 -67.82
C GLY A 435 -90.97 -47.39 -69.30
N GLN A 436 -90.93 -48.69 -69.65
CA GLN A 436 -91.24 -49.16 -71.02
C GLN A 436 -92.59 -49.90 -71.13
N LEU A 437 -93.24 -50.22 -70.01
CA LEU A 437 -94.66 -50.61 -70.00
C LEU A 437 -95.54 -49.45 -70.54
N GLU A 438 -95.20 -48.20 -70.22
CA GLU A 438 -95.81 -46.98 -70.81
C GLU A 438 -95.57 -46.86 -72.34
N VAL A 439 -94.46 -47.38 -72.86
CA VAL A 439 -94.13 -47.38 -74.30
C VAL A 439 -94.86 -48.49 -75.06
N VAL A 440 -95.27 -49.57 -74.39
CA VAL A 440 -96.10 -50.64 -74.96
C VAL A 440 -97.58 -50.24 -75.00
N GLU A 441 -98.07 -49.41 -74.07
CA GLU A 441 -99.44 -48.88 -74.09
C GLU A 441 -99.68 -47.85 -75.22
N ALA A 442 -98.68 -47.01 -75.55
CA ALA A 442 -98.76 -46.08 -76.68
C ALA A 442 -98.78 -46.77 -78.06
N LYS A 443 -98.01 -47.87 -78.23
CA LYS A 443 -97.98 -48.63 -79.50
C LYS A 443 -99.25 -49.44 -79.77
N LEU A 444 -100.06 -49.70 -78.73
CA LEU A 444 -101.35 -50.39 -78.85
C LEU A 444 -102.49 -49.45 -79.30
N GLN A 445 -102.32 -48.13 -79.16
CA GLN A 445 -103.22 -47.12 -79.73
C GLN A 445 -102.96 -46.90 -81.23
N ASP A 446 -101.70 -46.90 -81.68
CA ASP A 446 -101.35 -46.70 -83.10
C ASP A 446 -101.76 -47.87 -84.00
N ALA A 447 -101.65 -49.12 -83.54
CA ALA A 447 -102.04 -50.30 -84.32
C ALA A 447 -103.57 -50.41 -84.51
N ASN A 448 -104.36 -49.93 -83.55
CA ASN A 448 -105.83 -49.92 -83.65
C ASN A 448 -106.35 -48.88 -84.65
N ALA A 449 -105.63 -47.78 -84.87
CA ALA A 449 -105.99 -46.79 -85.88
C ALA A 449 -105.82 -47.31 -87.32
N TRP A 450 -104.80 -48.14 -87.56
CA TRP A 450 -104.45 -48.61 -88.91
C TRP A 450 -105.47 -49.60 -89.51
N VAL A 451 -106.06 -50.45 -88.67
CA VAL A 451 -107.11 -51.43 -89.06
C VAL A 451 -108.40 -50.74 -89.55
N PHE A 452 -108.71 -49.55 -89.05
CA PHE A 452 -109.91 -48.82 -89.43
C PHE A 452 -109.79 -48.19 -90.84
N THR A 453 -108.58 -47.79 -91.24
CA THR A 453 -108.29 -47.23 -92.57
C THR A 453 -108.46 -48.26 -93.69
N LEU A 454 -107.94 -49.48 -93.50
CA LEU A 454 -108.01 -50.57 -94.49
C LEU A 454 -109.44 -51.09 -94.72
N ALA A 455 -110.29 -51.07 -93.69
CA ALA A 455 -111.70 -51.45 -93.81
C ALA A 455 -112.50 -50.46 -94.71
N GLY A 456 -112.10 -49.18 -94.74
CA GLY A 456 -112.70 -48.16 -95.61
C GLY A 456 -112.31 -48.29 -97.08
N GLU A 457 -111.06 -48.68 -97.37
CA GLU A 457 -110.56 -48.89 -98.73
C GLU A 457 -111.18 -50.12 -99.38
N ARG A 458 -111.34 -51.21 -98.63
CA ARG A 458 -111.99 -52.45 -99.09
C ARG A 458 -113.42 -52.22 -99.59
N LYS A 459 -114.23 -51.45 -98.87
CA LYS A 459 -115.62 -51.17 -99.24
C LYS A 459 -115.75 -50.32 -100.51
N LYS A 460 -114.81 -49.38 -100.72
CA LYS A 460 -114.77 -48.52 -101.91
C LYS A 460 -114.44 -49.30 -103.18
N SER A 461 -113.57 -50.30 -103.08
CA SER A 461 -113.22 -51.22 -104.18
C SER A 461 -114.34 -52.23 -104.50
N GLU A 462 -115.06 -52.72 -103.50
CA GLU A 462 -116.24 -53.59 -103.69
C GLU A 462 -117.34 -52.86 -104.53
N ASP A 463 -117.61 -51.58 -104.25
CA ASP A 463 -118.59 -50.78 -104.98
C ASP A 463 -118.19 -50.48 -106.45
N GLN A 464 -116.89 -50.31 -106.73
CA GLN A 464 -116.38 -50.09 -108.10
C GLN A 464 -116.52 -51.34 -108.99
N VAL A 465 -116.26 -52.53 -108.44
CA VAL A 465 -116.40 -53.80 -109.16
C VAL A 465 -117.86 -54.05 -109.56
N ALA A 466 -118.81 -53.76 -108.67
CA ALA A 466 -120.24 -53.91 -108.95
C ALA A 466 -120.73 -52.97 -110.09
N LEU A 467 -120.25 -51.72 -110.11
CA LEU A 467 -120.61 -50.73 -111.14
C LEU A 467 -120.07 -51.11 -112.53
N LEU A 468 -118.82 -51.61 -112.60
CA LEU A 468 -118.19 -52.04 -113.85
C LEU A 468 -118.84 -53.29 -114.44
N GLN A 469 -119.22 -54.27 -113.60
CA GLN A 469 -119.93 -55.48 -114.04
C GLN A 469 -121.29 -55.18 -114.68
N SER A 470 -122.02 -54.20 -114.15
CA SER A 470 -123.30 -53.76 -114.73
C SER A 470 -123.12 -53.12 -116.12
N ARG A 471 -122.11 -52.27 -116.31
CA ARG A 471 -121.84 -51.62 -117.60
C ARG A 471 -121.37 -52.62 -118.66
N LEU A 472 -120.54 -53.59 -118.27
CA LEU A 472 -120.04 -54.67 -119.14
C LEU A 472 -121.20 -55.52 -119.71
N ALA A 473 -122.13 -55.95 -118.84
CA ALA A 473 -123.29 -56.73 -119.26
C ALA A 473 -124.20 -55.98 -120.26
N THR A 474 -124.29 -54.65 -120.13
CA THR A 474 -125.10 -53.80 -121.01
C THR A 474 -124.45 -53.67 -122.40
N ALA A 475 -123.12 -53.53 -122.45
CA ALA A 475 -122.37 -53.44 -123.69
C ALA A 475 -122.39 -54.76 -124.48
N GLU A 476 -122.14 -55.91 -123.82
CA GLU A 476 -122.12 -57.24 -124.45
C GLU A 476 -123.44 -57.59 -125.14
N LYS A 477 -124.56 -57.19 -124.53
CA LYS A 477 -125.88 -57.38 -125.14
C LYS A 477 -126.04 -56.56 -126.44
N SER A 478 -125.58 -55.30 -126.45
CA SER A 478 -125.68 -54.43 -127.63
C SER A 478 -124.83 -54.92 -128.80
N LEU A 479 -123.65 -55.51 -128.53
CA LEU A 479 -122.79 -56.10 -129.56
C LEU A 479 -123.45 -57.33 -130.21
N SER A 480 -124.00 -58.24 -129.40
CA SER A 480 -124.70 -59.43 -129.89
C SER A 480 -125.85 -59.06 -130.85
N GLU A 481 -126.63 -58.03 -130.51
CA GLU A 481 -127.72 -57.55 -131.36
C GLU A 481 -127.24 -56.96 -132.70
N THR A 482 -126.08 -56.30 -132.73
CA THR A 482 -125.47 -55.82 -133.98
C THR A 482 -124.87 -56.95 -134.82
N SER A 483 -124.17 -57.90 -134.20
CA SER A 483 -123.56 -59.03 -134.91
C SER A 483 -124.61 -59.93 -135.55
N ALA A 484 -125.75 -60.13 -134.86
CA ALA A 484 -126.91 -60.83 -135.42
C ALA A 484 -127.46 -60.14 -136.69
N ARG A 485 -127.38 -58.80 -136.79
CA ARG A 485 -127.78 -58.07 -138.00
C ARG A 485 -126.78 -58.20 -139.15
N LEU A 486 -125.48 -58.41 -138.89
CA LEU A 486 -124.48 -58.57 -139.96
C LEU A 486 -124.57 -59.96 -140.64
N ALA A 487 -124.92 -60.99 -139.87
CA ALA A 487 -125.03 -62.35 -140.38
C ALA A 487 -126.10 -62.48 -141.47
N ASP A 488 -127.31 -61.95 -141.23
CA ASP A 488 -128.45 -62.13 -142.14
C ASP A 488 -128.25 -61.39 -143.48
N VAL A 489 -127.67 -60.20 -143.37
CA VAL A 489 -127.40 -59.27 -144.47
C VAL A 489 -126.42 -59.85 -145.51
N GLN A 490 -125.63 -60.86 -145.15
CA GLN A 490 -124.68 -61.44 -146.11
C GLN A 490 -125.34 -62.22 -147.26
N ASN A 491 -126.61 -62.61 -147.17
CA ASN A 491 -127.18 -63.55 -148.15
C ASN A 491 -127.69 -62.95 -149.48
N ARG A 492 -127.90 -61.63 -149.66
CA ARG A 492 -128.44 -61.03 -150.92
C ARG A 492 -128.09 -59.53 -151.03
N TYR A 493 -127.23 -59.11 -151.96
CA TYR A 493 -126.96 -57.70 -152.34
C TYR A 493 -126.77 -56.69 -151.20
N LEU A 494 -125.55 -56.28 -150.95
CA LEU A 494 -125.31 -54.94 -150.41
C LEU A 494 -124.17 -54.34 -151.22
N SER A 495 -124.23 -53.04 -151.50
CA SER A 495 -123.06 -52.33 -151.99
C SER A 495 -121.97 -52.31 -150.89
N PRO A 496 -120.73 -51.95 -151.20
CA PRO A 496 -119.63 -51.94 -150.22
C PRO A 496 -119.82 -50.98 -149.04
N ALA A 497 -120.56 -49.89 -149.23
CA ALA A 497 -120.67 -48.83 -148.22
C ALA A 497 -121.45 -49.27 -146.97
N GLU A 498 -122.60 -49.93 -147.16
CA GLU A 498 -123.45 -50.38 -146.04
C GLU A 498 -122.76 -51.48 -145.22
N LYS A 499 -122.08 -52.40 -145.91
CA LYS A 499 -121.30 -53.47 -145.27
C LYS A 499 -120.18 -52.91 -144.40
N SER A 500 -119.53 -51.83 -144.83
CA SER A 500 -118.48 -51.13 -144.08
C SER A 500 -119.01 -50.44 -142.82
N LEU A 501 -120.20 -49.83 -142.87
CA LEU A 501 -120.78 -49.13 -141.72
C LEU A 501 -121.13 -50.08 -140.57
N LEU A 502 -121.69 -51.25 -140.88
CA LEU A 502 -122.02 -52.28 -139.89
C LEU A 502 -120.77 -52.95 -139.30
N LEU A 503 -119.74 -53.22 -140.11
CA LEU A 503 -118.46 -53.75 -139.63
C LEU A 503 -117.78 -52.78 -138.65
N ASN A 504 -117.71 -51.48 -138.99
CA ASN A 504 -117.11 -50.48 -138.10
C ASN A 504 -117.84 -50.39 -136.74
N ARG A 505 -119.18 -50.44 -136.74
CA ARG A 505 -119.96 -50.40 -135.48
C ARG A 505 -119.70 -51.61 -134.58
N ILE A 506 -119.51 -52.78 -135.17
CA ILE A 506 -119.20 -54.02 -134.44
C ILE A 506 -117.79 -53.91 -133.87
N GLU A 507 -116.83 -53.45 -134.67
CA GLU A 507 -115.44 -53.26 -134.26
C GLU A 507 -115.32 -52.24 -133.11
N ASP A 508 -115.99 -51.09 -133.20
CA ASP A 508 -116.05 -50.09 -132.11
C ASP A 508 -116.63 -50.68 -130.82
N SER A 509 -117.67 -51.52 -130.94
CA SER A 509 -118.34 -52.15 -129.79
C SER A 509 -117.50 -53.27 -129.17
N GLU A 510 -116.73 -54.01 -129.97
CA GLU A 510 -115.76 -55.02 -129.50
C GLU A 510 -114.63 -54.36 -128.71
N ILE A 511 -114.03 -53.26 -129.22
CA ILE A 511 -113.00 -52.49 -128.51
C ILE A 511 -113.48 -52.01 -127.13
N LEU A 512 -114.70 -51.49 -127.07
CA LEU A 512 -115.30 -50.98 -125.82
C LEU A 512 -115.52 -52.08 -124.78
N ILE A 513 -115.98 -53.26 -125.22
CA ILE A 513 -116.17 -54.44 -124.36
C ILE A 513 -114.82 -54.98 -123.87
N GLU A 514 -113.81 -55.00 -124.73
CA GLU A 514 -112.46 -55.44 -124.36
C GLU A 514 -111.82 -54.50 -123.33
N GLY A 515 -112.03 -53.19 -123.49
CA GLY A 515 -111.64 -52.18 -122.50
C GLY A 515 -112.34 -52.37 -121.14
N PHE A 516 -113.65 -52.62 -121.14
CA PHE A 516 -114.38 -52.91 -119.91
C PHE A 516 -113.99 -54.26 -119.28
N ARG A 517 -113.66 -55.29 -120.08
CA ARG A 517 -113.15 -56.59 -119.57
C ARG A 517 -111.78 -56.42 -118.91
N ALA A 518 -110.88 -55.64 -119.51
CA ALA A 518 -109.58 -55.33 -118.93
C ALA A 518 -109.72 -54.61 -117.59
N GLN A 519 -110.56 -53.57 -117.51
CA GLN A 519 -110.82 -52.83 -116.27
C GLN A 519 -111.47 -53.69 -115.17
N ASN A 520 -112.37 -54.61 -115.53
CA ASN A 520 -113.05 -55.50 -114.59
C ASN A 520 -112.11 -56.60 -114.05
N GLU A 521 -111.21 -57.13 -114.88
CA GLU A 521 -110.17 -58.07 -114.45
C GLU A 521 -109.13 -57.39 -113.53
N GLU A 522 -108.73 -56.16 -113.85
CA GLU A 522 -107.83 -55.38 -113.00
C GLU A 522 -108.48 -55.07 -111.64
N ALA A 523 -109.75 -54.66 -111.64
CA ALA A 523 -110.51 -54.39 -110.41
C ALA A 523 -110.75 -55.67 -109.57
N LYS A 524 -110.97 -56.83 -110.20
CA LYS A 524 -111.06 -58.12 -109.49
C LYS A 524 -109.74 -58.54 -108.86
N ARG A 525 -108.61 -58.38 -109.56
CA ARG A 525 -107.29 -58.66 -108.99
C ARG A 525 -106.97 -57.78 -107.80
N ASN A 526 -107.33 -56.50 -107.88
CA ASN A 526 -107.15 -55.57 -106.76
C ASN A 526 -108.05 -55.92 -105.57
N LEU A 527 -109.28 -56.40 -105.82
CA LEU A 527 -110.18 -56.87 -104.77
C LEU A 527 -109.70 -58.17 -104.11
N GLU A 528 -109.21 -59.14 -104.89
CA GLU A 528 -108.61 -60.38 -104.38
C GLU A 528 -107.33 -60.10 -103.60
N ALA A 529 -106.49 -59.17 -104.07
CA ALA A 529 -105.30 -58.72 -103.36
C ALA A 529 -105.66 -58.12 -102.00
N ALA A 530 -106.62 -57.18 -101.96
CA ALA A 530 -107.11 -56.55 -100.73
C ALA A 530 -107.80 -57.54 -99.79
N GLN A 531 -108.55 -58.52 -100.30
CA GLN A 531 -109.15 -59.58 -99.49
C GLN A 531 -108.09 -60.51 -98.90
N SER A 532 -107.03 -60.83 -99.65
CA SER A 532 -105.91 -61.62 -99.13
C SER A 532 -105.17 -60.87 -98.02
N GLU A 533 -105.02 -59.55 -98.17
CA GLU A 533 -104.29 -58.70 -97.24
C GLU A 533 -105.06 -58.49 -95.93
N VAL A 534 -106.39 -58.33 -95.99
CA VAL A 534 -107.24 -58.25 -94.78
C VAL A 534 -107.29 -59.59 -94.03
N VAL A 535 -107.35 -60.72 -94.74
CA VAL A 535 -107.32 -62.05 -94.11
C VAL A 535 -105.93 -62.33 -93.50
N ALA A 536 -104.85 -61.89 -94.15
CA ALA A 536 -103.50 -61.99 -93.61
C ALA A 536 -103.33 -61.14 -92.35
N LEU A 537 -103.78 -59.88 -92.36
CA LEU A 537 -103.69 -58.98 -91.21
C LEU A 537 -104.60 -59.39 -90.05
N SER A 538 -105.80 -59.92 -90.31
CA SER A 538 -106.66 -60.48 -89.26
C SER A 538 -106.06 -61.73 -88.62
N ARG A 539 -105.37 -62.58 -89.39
CA ARG A 539 -104.59 -63.69 -88.82
C ARG A 539 -103.40 -63.18 -88.01
N LEU A 540 -102.69 -62.16 -88.48
CA LEU A 540 -101.54 -61.58 -87.78
C LEU A 540 -101.96 -60.90 -86.47
N LEU A 541 -103.14 -60.25 -86.44
CA LEU A 541 -103.75 -59.71 -85.22
C LEU A 541 -104.23 -60.80 -84.28
N GLN A 542 -104.90 -61.86 -84.77
CA GLN A 542 -105.26 -63.01 -83.93
C GLN A 542 -104.02 -63.72 -83.39
N GLN A 543 -102.94 -63.81 -84.17
CA GLN A 543 -101.67 -64.40 -83.76
C GLN A 543 -100.96 -63.52 -82.74
N ARG A 544 -100.93 -62.19 -82.92
CA ARG A 544 -100.38 -61.25 -81.91
C ARG A 544 -101.22 -61.19 -80.64
N GLN A 545 -102.54 -61.31 -80.74
CA GLN A 545 -103.43 -61.40 -79.57
C GLN A 545 -103.28 -62.75 -78.85
N ALA A 546 -103.03 -63.83 -79.61
CA ALA A 546 -102.69 -65.13 -79.05
C ALA A 546 -101.29 -65.12 -78.41
N GLU A 547 -100.27 -64.49 -79.01
CA GLU A 547 -98.94 -64.29 -78.42
C GLU A 547 -99.00 -63.44 -77.13
N LEU A 548 -99.87 -62.44 -77.07
CA LEU A 548 -100.17 -61.69 -75.83
C LEU A 548 -100.87 -62.53 -74.76
N ASN A 549 -101.59 -63.59 -75.15
CA ASN A 549 -102.24 -64.52 -74.23
C ASN A 549 -101.37 -65.75 -73.90
N ASP A 550 -100.37 -66.08 -74.74
CA ASP A 550 -99.39 -67.17 -74.54
C ASP A 550 -98.12 -66.70 -73.81
N ASP A 551 -97.80 -65.39 -73.76
CA ASP A 551 -96.74 -64.90 -72.87
C ASP A 551 -97.20 -64.69 -71.41
N ALA A 552 -98.16 -65.51 -70.99
CA ALA A 552 -98.26 -65.97 -69.61
C ALA A 552 -96.95 -66.62 -69.12
N SER A 553 -96.02 -66.98 -70.02
CA SER A 553 -94.61 -67.27 -69.73
C SER A 553 -93.85 -66.06 -69.16
N VAL A 554 -94.08 -64.81 -69.60
CA VAL A 554 -93.51 -63.62 -68.92
C VAL A 554 -94.18 -63.36 -67.57
N LYS A 555 -95.49 -63.61 -67.38
CA LYS A 555 -96.09 -63.55 -66.03
C LYS A 555 -95.64 -64.70 -65.12
N ALA A 556 -95.40 -65.89 -65.65
CA ALA A 556 -94.86 -67.03 -64.92
C ALA A 556 -93.34 -66.87 -64.66
N GLN A 557 -92.60 -66.24 -65.57
CA GLN A 557 -91.21 -65.80 -65.35
C GLN A 557 -91.15 -64.64 -64.37
N MET A 558 -92.10 -63.69 -64.38
CA MET A 558 -92.21 -62.67 -63.33
C MET A 558 -92.57 -63.31 -62.00
N ALA A 559 -93.44 -64.33 -61.93
CA ALA A 559 -93.71 -65.07 -60.70
C ALA A 559 -92.53 -65.96 -60.26
N LEU A 560 -91.73 -66.50 -61.20
CA LEU A 560 -90.48 -67.22 -60.91
C LEU A 560 -89.40 -66.25 -60.44
N ARG A 561 -89.32 -65.05 -61.01
CA ARG A 561 -88.38 -63.98 -60.65
C ARG A 561 -88.81 -63.25 -59.39
N GLU A 562 -90.10 -63.20 -59.10
CA GLU A 562 -90.70 -62.76 -57.84
C GLU A 562 -90.48 -63.83 -56.77
N ASN A 563 -90.55 -65.14 -57.07
CA ASN A 563 -90.12 -66.21 -56.16
C ASN A 563 -88.59 -66.30 -55.98
N GLU A 564 -87.78 -66.01 -57.01
CA GLU A 564 -86.32 -65.86 -56.90
C GLU A 564 -85.96 -64.59 -56.12
N LEU A 565 -86.69 -63.49 -56.30
CA LEU A 565 -86.59 -62.29 -55.46
C LEU A 565 -87.11 -62.55 -54.05
N THR A 566 -88.11 -63.42 -53.85
CA THR A 566 -88.59 -63.80 -52.52
C THR A 566 -87.60 -64.74 -51.86
N ALA A 567 -86.97 -65.67 -52.58
CA ALA A 567 -85.90 -66.53 -52.05
C ALA A 567 -84.59 -65.76 -51.82
N LEU A 568 -84.26 -64.79 -52.69
CA LEU A 568 -83.16 -63.84 -52.49
C LEU A 568 -83.47 -62.89 -51.34
N ALA A 569 -84.73 -62.47 -51.16
CA ALA A 569 -85.19 -61.65 -50.04
C ALA A 569 -85.33 -62.46 -48.74
N GLU A 570 -85.57 -63.77 -48.78
CA GLU A 570 -85.63 -64.68 -47.63
C GLU A 570 -84.21 -65.11 -47.21
N ASP A 571 -83.28 -65.32 -48.16
CA ASP A 571 -81.84 -65.43 -47.92
C ASP A 571 -81.28 -64.09 -47.42
N PHE A 572 -81.69 -62.96 -47.99
CA PHE A 572 -81.44 -61.65 -47.41
C PHE A 572 -82.07 -61.55 -46.03
N ARG A 573 -83.29 -62.03 -45.78
CA ARG A 573 -83.94 -61.94 -44.46
C ARG A 573 -83.26 -62.81 -43.42
N LEU A 574 -82.78 -64.01 -43.78
CA LEU A 574 -82.02 -64.91 -42.92
C LEU A 574 -80.59 -64.41 -42.68
N GLN A 575 -79.90 -63.89 -43.71
CA GLN A 575 -78.60 -63.24 -43.56
C GLN A 575 -78.72 -61.90 -42.83
N THR A 576 -79.82 -61.17 -43.01
CA THR A 576 -80.13 -59.92 -42.30
C THR A 576 -80.62 -60.20 -40.89
N GLU A 577 -81.24 -61.34 -40.57
CA GLU A 577 -81.54 -61.73 -39.19
C GLU A 577 -80.34 -62.35 -38.46
N ASP A 578 -79.45 -63.10 -39.13
CA ASP A 578 -78.16 -63.49 -38.55
C ASP A 578 -77.27 -62.24 -38.36
N ALA A 579 -77.26 -61.32 -39.33
CA ALA A 579 -76.59 -60.03 -39.18
C ALA A 579 -77.27 -59.13 -38.13
N LYS A 580 -78.59 -59.11 -37.99
CA LYS A 580 -79.30 -58.35 -36.94
C LYS A 580 -79.16 -59.00 -35.56
N GLN A 581 -79.05 -60.31 -35.44
CA GLN A 581 -78.73 -60.97 -34.17
C GLN A 581 -77.27 -60.73 -33.78
N ARG A 582 -76.32 -60.82 -34.72
CA ARG A 582 -74.92 -60.43 -34.48
C ARG A 582 -74.78 -58.94 -34.18
N LEU A 583 -75.54 -58.09 -34.86
CA LEU A 583 -75.60 -56.64 -34.63
C LEU A 583 -76.33 -56.31 -33.32
N ALA A 584 -77.34 -57.06 -32.89
CA ALA A 584 -78.03 -56.85 -31.60
C ALA A 584 -77.19 -57.33 -30.42
N VAL A 585 -76.44 -58.42 -30.56
CA VAL A 585 -75.44 -58.85 -29.56
C VAL A 585 -74.29 -57.83 -29.51
N ALA A 586 -73.73 -57.44 -30.66
CA ALA A 586 -72.69 -56.43 -30.75
C ALA A 586 -73.15 -55.03 -30.28
N GLN A 587 -74.40 -54.63 -30.55
CA GLN A 587 -74.97 -53.37 -30.04
C GLN A 587 -75.26 -53.44 -28.54
N SER A 588 -75.65 -54.61 -28.00
CA SER A 588 -75.80 -54.78 -26.54
C SER A 588 -74.44 -54.74 -25.81
N GLU A 589 -73.40 -55.30 -26.42
CA GLU A 589 -72.01 -55.24 -25.92
C GLU A 589 -71.40 -53.86 -26.09
N VAL A 590 -71.67 -53.15 -27.18
CA VAL A 590 -71.27 -51.74 -27.39
C VAL A 590 -72.01 -50.80 -26.44
N VAL A 591 -73.28 -51.04 -26.11
CA VAL A 591 -74.02 -50.27 -25.09
C VAL A 591 -73.51 -50.58 -23.67
N ALA A 592 -73.15 -51.83 -23.37
CA ALA A 592 -72.54 -52.20 -22.10
C ALA A 592 -71.12 -51.60 -21.95
N LEU A 593 -70.30 -51.68 -23.00
CA LEU A 593 -68.97 -51.07 -23.06
C LEU A 593 -69.05 -49.54 -23.05
N SER A 594 -70.02 -48.92 -23.72
CA SER A 594 -70.24 -47.46 -23.69
C SER A 594 -70.70 -46.95 -22.32
N LYS A 595 -71.52 -47.72 -21.59
CA LYS A 595 -71.87 -47.42 -20.18
C LYS A 595 -70.66 -47.54 -19.25
N LEU A 596 -69.80 -48.54 -19.48
CA LEU A 596 -68.57 -48.75 -18.71
C LEU A 596 -67.53 -47.65 -19.04
N LEU A 597 -67.50 -47.17 -20.29
CA LEU A 597 -66.70 -46.04 -20.76
C LEU A 597 -67.21 -44.70 -20.20
N GLN A 598 -68.52 -44.49 -20.10
CA GLN A 598 -69.12 -43.33 -19.42
C GLN A 598 -68.88 -43.33 -17.90
N GLN A 599 -68.96 -44.50 -17.23
CA GLN A 599 -68.62 -44.64 -15.81
C GLN A 599 -67.14 -44.33 -15.55
N ARG A 600 -66.24 -44.88 -16.38
CA ARG A 600 -64.79 -44.62 -16.29
C ARG A 600 -64.40 -43.21 -16.73
N GLN A 601 -65.11 -42.58 -17.66
CA GLN A 601 -64.92 -41.16 -17.98
C GLN A 601 -65.40 -40.25 -16.86
N ALA A 602 -66.50 -40.58 -16.18
CA ALA A 602 -66.97 -39.84 -15.00
C ALA A 602 -65.96 -39.89 -13.83
N GLU A 603 -65.36 -41.06 -13.58
CA GLU A 603 -64.29 -41.26 -12.59
C GLU A 603 -62.97 -40.55 -12.96
N VAL A 604 -62.72 -40.25 -14.24
CA VAL A 604 -61.56 -39.47 -14.70
C VAL A 604 -61.81 -37.95 -14.69
N THR A 605 -63.07 -37.50 -14.79
CA THR A 605 -63.43 -36.06 -14.67
C THR A 605 -63.64 -35.56 -13.24
N ASP A 606 -63.85 -36.44 -12.25
CA ASP A 606 -64.04 -36.07 -10.83
C ASP A 606 -62.70 -36.01 -10.04
N VAL A 607 -61.57 -36.25 -10.72
CA VAL A 607 -60.18 -36.19 -10.17
C VAL A 607 -59.35 -35.05 -10.81
N GLY A 608 -59.98 -34.18 -11.61
CA GLY A 608 -59.41 -32.90 -12.05
C GLY A 608 -59.95 -31.74 -11.23
#